data_AF-A0A4P1K574-F1
#
_entry.id   AF-A0A4P1K574-F1
#
_cell.length_a   1.000
_cell.length_b   1.000
_cell.length_c   1.000
_cell.angle_alpha   90.00
_cell.angle_beta   90.00
_cell.angle_gamma   90.00
#
_symmetry.space_group_name_H-M   'P 1'
#
loop_
_entity.id
_entity.type
_entity.pdbx_description
1 polymer ?
#
loop_
_entity_poly.entity_id
_entity_poly.type
_entity_poly.pdbx_seq_one_letter_code
_entity_poly.pdbx_strand_id
1 'polypeptide(L)'
;MMELSPFMHAFNHPTAPAVTRLAKLVACKITGDRGLLSLPIERSIQDTLALDTIWPIYPGVADHYGLRGAYLWKIGAGLFFRTPADFVDASYAAYKGADSAEWEVSRMDRALFDRVLPERVSLQ
;
A
#
# COMPACT_ATOMS: atom_id res chain seq x y z
N MET A 1 -2.96 8.65 -23.11
CA MET A 1 -3.63 9.02 -21.84
C MET A 1 -2.74 8.52 -20.72
N MET A 2 -2.30 9.38 -19.79
CA MET A 2 -1.45 8.94 -18.68
C MET A 2 -2.37 8.25 -17.66
N GLU A 3 -2.16 6.96 -17.43
CA GLU A 3 -2.95 6.20 -16.45
C GLU A 3 -2.53 6.64 -15.04
N LEU A 4 -3.51 6.98 -14.20
CA LEU A 4 -3.26 7.26 -12.78
C LEU A 4 -2.80 5.95 -12.11
N SER A 5 -1.71 6.03 -11.34
CA SER A 5 -1.10 4.88 -10.68
C SER A 5 -0.82 5.22 -9.22
N PRO A 6 -1.00 4.28 -8.27
CA PRO A 6 -0.65 4.51 -6.87
C PRO A 6 0.85 4.79 -6.69
N PHE A 7 1.16 5.59 -5.68
CA PHE A 7 2.55 5.93 -5.32
C PHE A 7 3.17 4.90 -4.35
N MET A 8 2.40 3.90 -3.91
CA MET A 8 2.82 2.82 -3.01
C MET A 8 2.35 1.47 -3.54
N HIS A 9 3.21 0.45 -3.41
CA HIS A 9 2.88 -0.97 -3.63
C HIS A 9 2.23 -1.61 -2.40
N ALA A 10 2.72 -1.25 -1.21
CA ALA A 10 2.20 -1.65 0.10
C ALA A 10 2.36 -0.45 1.06
N PHE A 11 1.92 -0.56 2.31
CA PHE A 11 1.91 0.57 3.27
C PHE A 11 3.27 1.29 3.46
N ASN A 12 4.38 0.60 3.22
CA ASN A 12 5.75 1.10 3.38
C ASN A 12 6.62 0.93 2.11
N HIS A 13 6.06 0.48 0.99
CA HIS A 13 6.80 0.18 -0.24
C HIS A 13 6.47 1.21 -1.33
N PRO A 14 7.12 2.41 -1.36
CA PRO A 14 6.88 3.40 -2.39
C PRO A 14 7.31 2.91 -3.77
N THR A 15 6.63 3.36 -4.82
CA THR A 15 7.01 3.05 -6.21
C THR A 15 8.31 3.76 -6.60
N ALA A 16 9.05 3.21 -7.57
CA ALA A 16 10.26 3.84 -8.09
C ALA A 16 10.03 5.30 -8.57
N PRO A 17 8.92 5.64 -9.26
CA PRO A 17 8.57 7.03 -9.57
C PRO A 17 8.39 7.92 -8.34
N ALA A 18 7.77 7.41 -7.27
CA ALA A 18 7.56 8.17 -6.03
C ALA A 18 8.89 8.50 -5.33
N VAL A 19 9.75 7.50 -5.16
CA VAL A 19 11.09 7.66 -4.59
C VAL A 19 11.94 8.61 -5.43
N THR A 20 11.91 8.43 -6.76
CA THR A 20 12.61 9.29 -7.72
C THR A 20 12.20 10.75 -7.58
N ARG A 21 10.89 11.02 -7.49
CA ARG A 21 10.39 12.39 -7.38
C ARG A 21 10.85 13.04 -6.06
N LEU A 22 10.82 12.30 -4.95
CA LEU A 22 11.32 12.79 -3.68
C LEU A 22 12.84 13.04 -3.72
N ALA A 23 13.61 12.11 -4.27
CA ALA A 23 15.06 12.23 -4.41
C ALA A 23 15.46 13.48 -5.23
N LYS A 24 14.76 13.75 -6.34
CA LYS A 24 14.96 14.96 -7.14
C LYS A 24 14.69 16.23 -6.32
N LEU A 25 13.61 16.27 -5.55
CA LEU A 25 13.27 17.43 -4.71
C LEU A 25 14.35 17.66 -3.63
N VAL A 26 14.85 16.60 -3.01
CA VAL A 26 15.96 16.67 -2.04
C VAL A 26 17.24 17.17 -2.72
N ALA A 27 17.58 16.62 -3.88
CA ALA A 27 18.76 17.04 -4.63
C ALA A 27 18.70 18.52 -5.04
N CYS A 28 17.54 19.01 -5.51
CA CYS A 28 17.34 20.43 -5.80
C CYS A 28 17.53 21.31 -4.55
N LYS A 29 17.05 20.86 -3.38
CA LYS A 29 17.23 21.60 -2.12
C LYS A 29 18.69 21.68 -1.70
N ILE A 30 19.47 20.62 -1.92
CA ILE A 30 20.89 20.55 -1.57
C ILE A 30 21.74 21.38 -2.53
N THR A 31 21.47 21.28 -3.84
CA THR A 31 22.33 21.83 -4.89
C THR A 31 21.90 23.21 -5.40
N GLY A 32 20.63 23.57 -5.23
CA GLY A 32 20.01 24.72 -5.88
C GLY A 32 19.67 24.52 -7.37
N ASP A 33 20.06 23.40 -7.97
CA ASP A 33 19.83 23.13 -9.39
C ASP A 33 18.43 22.55 -9.62
N ARG A 34 17.56 23.35 -10.27
CA ARG A 34 16.21 22.93 -10.66
C ARG A 34 16.17 22.06 -11.91
N GLY A 35 17.24 22.02 -12.70
CA GLY A 35 17.37 21.16 -13.87
C GLY A 35 17.21 19.68 -13.53
N LEU A 36 17.61 19.27 -12.32
CA LEU A 36 17.47 17.91 -11.81
C LEU A 36 16.03 17.37 -11.83
N LEU A 37 15.01 18.24 -11.76
CA LEU A 37 13.60 17.82 -11.82
C LEU A 37 13.23 17.20 -13.18
N SER A 38 13.92 17.60 -14.25
CA SER A 38 13.66 17.13 -15.61
C SER A 38 14.42 15.85 -15.98
N LEU A 39 15.39 15.42 -15.17
CA LEU A 39 16.18 14.23 -15.46
C LEU A 39 15.31 12.97 -15.39
N PRO A 40 15.28 12.09 -16.41
CA PRO A 40 14.40 10.92 -16.41
C PRO A 40 15.01 9.74 -15.64
N ILE A 41 15.50 9.97 -14.40
CA ILE A 41 16.25 8.96 -13.63
C ILE A 41 15.42 7.71 -13.32
N GLU A 42 14.09 7.82 -13.33
CA GLU A 42 13.17 6.70 -13.19
C GLU A 42 13.36 5.62 -14.27
N ARG A 43 13.94 5.99 -15.43
CA ARG A 43 14.26 5.06 -16.52
C ARG A 43 15.53 4.25 -16.27
N SER A 44 16.36 4.70 -15.33
CA SER A 44 17.67 4.10 -15.04
C SER A 44 17.68 3.30 -13.75
N ILE A 45 16.54 3.18 -13.07
CA ILE A 45 16.42 2.44 -11.81
C ILE A 45 15.41 1.32 -11.94
N GLN A 46 15.66 0.24 -11.19
CA GLN A 46 14.69 -0.84 -11.04
C GLN A 46 13.76 -0.53 -9.87
N ASP A 47 12.47 -0.83 -10.03
CA ASP A 47 11.52 -0.84 -8.91
C ASP A 47 11.69 -2.14 -8.10
N THR A 48 12.67 -2.15 -7.20
CA THR A 48 13.01 -3.33 -6.40
C THR A 48 11.94 -3.66 -5.36
N LEU A 49 11.20 -2.65 -4.86
CA LEU A 49 10.12 -2.86 -3.91
C LEU A 49 8.89 -3.50 -4.57
N ALA A 50 8.72 -3.31 -5.89
CA ALA A 50 7.73 -4.06 -6.65
C ALA A 50 8.02 -5.57 -6.73
N LEU A 51 9.22 -6.04 -6.38
CA LEU A 51 9.56 -7.48 -6.38
C LEU A 51 8.89 -8.22 -5.22
N ASP A 52 8.57 -7.51 -4.14
CA ASP A 52 7.94 -8.04 -2.95
C ASP A 52 6.40 -7.92 -3.02
N THR A 53 5.77 -7.79 -1.87
CA THR A 53 4.34 -7.73 -1.63
C THR A 53 3.74 -6.48 -2.25
N ILE A 54 2.63 -6.68 -2.99
CA ILE A 54 1.81 -5.61 -3.56
C ILE A 54 0.38 -5.83 -3.10
N TRP A 55 -0.19 -4.80 -2.48
CA TRP A 55 -1.58 -4.78 -2.04
C TRP A 55 -2.45 -4.17 -3.14
N PRO A 56 -3.57 -4.82 -3.50
CA PRO A 56 -4.48 -4.24 -4.47
C PRO A 56 -5.23 -3.07 -3.84
N ILE A 57 -5.64 -2.14 -4.69
CA ILE A 57 -6.67 -1.16 -4.32
C ILE A 57 -8.01 -1.82 -4.60
N TYR A 58 -8.85 -1.93 -3.57
CA TYR A 58 -10.17 -2.53 -3.75
C TYR A 58 -11.03 -1.67 -4.68
N PRO A 59 -11.85 -2.27 -5.57
CA PRO A 59 -12.67 -1.56 -6.54
C PRO A 59 -13.42 -0.35 -5.98
N GLY A 60 -14.13 -0.50 -4.86
CA GLY A 60 -14.86 0.61 -4.24
C GLY A 60 -13.98 1.80 -3.79
N VAL A 61 -12.71 1.55 -3.44
CA VAL A 61 -11.73 2.61 -3.14
C VAL A 61 -11.14 3.17 -4.43
N ALA A 62 -10.82 2.29 -5.39
CA ALA A 62 -10.21 2.67 -6.65
C ALA A 62 -11.12 3.60 -7.47
N ASP A 63 -12.41 3.31 -7.52
CA ASP A 63 -13.43 4.10 -8.22
C ASP A 63 -13.46 5.56 -7.71
N HIS A 64 -13.31 5.76 -6.40
CA HIS A 64 -13.27 7.10 -5.80
C HIS A 64 -12.08 7.93 -6.29
N TYR A 65 -10.96 7.29 -6.59
CA TYR A 65 -9.72 7.95 -7.03
C TYR A 65 -9.49 7.89 -8.55
N GLY A 66 -10.43 7.33 -9.33
CA GLY A 66 -10.26 7.12 -10.76
C GLY A 66 -9.12 6.16 -11.10
N LEU A 67 -8.84 5.21 -10.19
CA LEU A 67 -7.82 4.18 -10.33
C LEU A 67 -8.43 2.87 -10.79
N ARG A 68 -7.59 1.94 -11.27
CA ARG A 68 -8.01 0.56 -11.52
C ARG A 68 -7.95 -0.24 -10.22
N GLY A 69 -9.09 -0.76 -9.81
CA GLY A 69 -9.19 -1.67 -8.67
C GLY A 69 -9.02 -3.13 -9.07
N ALA A 70 -8.63 -3.97 -8.10
CA ALA A 70 -8.53 -5.42 -8.27
C ALA A 70 -8.69 -6.14 -6.93
N TYR A 71 -8.88 -7.46 -7.00
CA TYR A 71 -8.74 -8.37 -5.87
C TYR A 71 -7.60 -9.37 -6.17
N LEU A 72 -6.39 -8.83 -6.29
CA LEU A 72 -5.18 -9.59 -6.61
C LEU A 72 -4.04 -9.13 -5.71
N TRP A 73 -3.59 -10.00 -4.80
CA TRP A 73 -2.51 -9.72 -3.88
C TRP A 73 -1.26 -10.45 -4.34
N LYS A 74 -0.15 -9.73 -4.49
CA LYS A 74 1.16 -10.35 -4.65
C LYS A 74 1.75 -10.57 -3.28
N ILE A 75 2.21 -11.78 -2.97
CA ILE A 75 2.74 -12.15 -1.64
C ILE A 75 4.27 -12.36 -1.63
N GLY A 76 4.95 -11.85 -2.66
CA GLY A 76 6.39 -12.02 -2.89
C GLY A 76 6.72 -13.24 -3.77
N ALA A 77 7.95 -13.30 -4.28
CA ALA A 77 8.49 -14.40 -5.09
C ALA A 77 7.62 -14.87 -6.28
N GLY A 78 6.77 -14.00 -6.82
CA GLY A 78 5.86 -14.33 -7.93
C GLY A 78 4.61 -15.12 -7.53
N LEU A 79 4.33 -15.25 -6.23
CA LEU A 79 3.11 -15.87 -5.72
C LEU A 79 1.98 -14.85 -5.57
N PHE A 80 0.73 -15.31 -5.72
CA PHE A 80 -0.45 -14.47 -5.71
C PHE A 80 -1.65 -15.12 -5.01
N PHE A 81 -2.41 -14.34 -4.26
CA PHE A 81 -3.82 -14.64 -3.99
C PHE A 81 -4.69 -13.96 -5.05
N ARG A 82 -5.55 -14.73 -5.72
CA ARG A 82 -6.31 -14.27 -6.89
C ARG A 82 -7.78 -14.00 -6.57
N THR A 83 -8.22 -14.39 -5.39
CA THR A 83 -9.59 -14.18 -4.93
C THR A 83 -9.60 -13.63 -3.50
N PRO A 84 -10.64 -12.89 -3.11
CA PRO A 84 -10.83 -12.50 -1.72
C PRO A 84 -10.87 -13.69 -0.76
N ALA A 85 -11.46 -14.81 -1.17
CA ALA A 85 -11.54 -16.02 -0.36
C ALA A 85 -10.13 -16.56 -0.02
N ASP A 86 -9.25 -16.71 -1.03
CA ASP A 86 -7.88 -17.20 -0.80
C ASP A 86 -7.11 -16.31 0.20
N PHE A 87 -7.26 -14.99 0.05
CA PHE A 87 -6.59 -14.03 0.92
C PHE A 87 -7.15 -14.06 2.35
N VAL A 88 -8.47 -14.13 2.49
CA VAL A 88 -9.13 -14.19 3.81
C VAL A 88 -8.76 -15.48 4.52
N ASP A 89 -8.89 -16.63 3.85
CA ASP A 89 -8.56 -17.93 4.43
C ASP A 89 -7.11 -18.01 4.89
N ALA A 90 -6.17 -17.52 4.06
CA ALA A 90 -4.75 -17.46 4.43
C ALA A 90 -4.50 -16.51 5.61
N SER A 91 -5.21 -15.38 5.67
CA SER A 91 -5.11 -14.43 6.77
C SER A 91 -5.60 -15.05 8.08
N TYR A 92 -6.77 -15.68 8.09
CA TYR A 92 -7.28 -16.39 9.27
C TYR A 92 -6.38 -17.56 9.69
N ALA A 93 -5.83 -18.30 8.73
CA ALA A 93 -4.86 -19.34 9.02
C ALA A 93 -3.59 -18.77 9.69
N ALA A 94 -3.12 -17.59 9.28
CA ALA A 94 -1.96 -16.93 9.90
C ALA A 94 -2.22 -16.48 11.34
N TYR A 95 -3.47 -16.17 11.70
CA TYR A 95 -3.86 -15.85 13.08
C TYR A 95 -4.29 -17.07 13.90
N LYS A 96 -4.30 -18.28 13.32
CA LYS A 96 -4.76 -19.48 14.02
C LYS A 96 -3.89 -19.77 15.24
N GLY A 97 -4.52 -19.79 16.42
CA GLY A 97 -3.84 -20.01 17.70
C GLY A 97 -3.29 -18.74 18.35
N ALA A 98 -3.49 -17.57 17.74
CA ALA A 98 -3.25 -16.31 18.42
C ALA A 98 -4.31 -16.08 19.50
N ASP A 99 -3.89 -15.75 20.73
CA ASP A 99 -4.80 -15.33 21.78
C ASP A 99 -5.03 -13.83 21.68
N SER A 100 -6.26 -13.41 21.37
CA SER A 100 -6.64 -12.00 21.28
C SER A 100 -6.33 -11.18 22.55
N ALA A 101 -6.25 -11.81 23.72
CA ALA A 101 -5.91 -11.15 24.97
C ALA A 101 -4.45 -10.63 25.00
N GLU A 102 -3.58 -11.17 24.15
CA GLU A 102 -2.18 -10.75 24.02
C GLU A 102 -2.00 -9.54 23.08
N TRP A 103 -3.06 -9.07 22.42
CA TRP A 103 -2.99 -8.05 21.38
C TRP A 103 -3.36 -6.69 21.96
N GLU A 104 -2.36 -5.83 22.14
CA GLU A 104 -2.58 -4.43 22.50
C GLU A 104 -2.41 -3.53 21.26
N VAL A 105 -3.48 -2.84 20.86
CA VAL A 105 -3.40 -1.81 19.81
C VAL A 105 -3.11 -0.46 20.44
N SER A 106 -1.82 -0.17 20.64
CA SER A 106 -1.36 1.06 21.31
C SER A 106 -1.57 2.35 20.51
N ARG A 107 -1.87 2.26 19.21
CA ARG A 107 -2.03 3.41 18.30
C ARG A 107 -3.45 3.58 17.73
N MET A 108 -4.44 2.92 18.31
CA MET A 108 -5.82 3.05 17.84
C MET A 108 -6.41 4.39 18.25
N ASP A 109 -6.82 5.21 17.27
CA ASP A 109 -7.63 6.39 17.53
C ASP A 109 -9.07 5.96 17.87
N ARG A 110 -9.28 5.63 19.15
CA ARG A 110 -10.57 5.13 19.65
C ARG A 110 -11.70 6.13 19.41
N ALA A 111 -11.43 7.43 19.54
CA ALA A 111 -12.42 8.47 19.34
C ALA A 111 -12.91 8.52 17.88
N LEU A 112 -11.99 8.36 16.92
CA LEU A 112 -12.37 8.23 15.51
C LEU A 112 -13.21 6.97 15.28
N PHE A 113 -12.77 5.82 15.78
CA PHE A 113 -13.46 4.54 15.61
C PHE A 113 -14.88 4.55 16.18
N ASP A 114 -15.06 4.99 17.43
CA ASP A 114 -16.37 5.05 18.09
C ASP A 114 -17.34 5.97 17.34
N ARG A 115 -16.84 6.99 16.64
CA ARG A 115 -17.65 7.89 15.81
C ARG A 115 -18.15 7.23 14.52
N VAL A 116 -17.34 6.39 13.88
CA VAL A 116 -17.71 5.75 12.59
C VAL A 116 -18.36 4.38 12.75
N LEU A 117 -18.12 3.69 13.86
CA LEU A 117 -18.73 2.42 14.23
C LEU A 117 -19.45 2.56 15.58
N PRO A 118 -20.56 3.33 15.64
CA PRO A 118 -21.25 3.62 16.89
C PRO A 118 -21.86 2.37 17.55
N GLU A 119 -22.09 1.31 16.78
CA GLU A 119 -22.46 0.00 17.29
C GLU A 119 -21.24 -0.93 17.22
N ARG A 120 -20.80 -1.44 18.37
CA ARG A 120 -19.83 -2.52 18.41
C ARG A 120 -20.43 -3.71 17.70
N VAL A 121 -20.01 -3.95 16.46
CA VAL A 121 -20.24 -5.24 15.81
C VAL A 121 -19.48 -6.26 16.63
N SER A 122 -20.18 -6.96 17.51
CA SER A 122 -19.68 -8.18 18.13
C SER A 122 -19.49 -9.19 17.00
N LEU A 123 -18.25 -9.32 16.53
CA LEU A 123 -17.85 -10.46 15.70
C LEU A 123 -17.87 -11.67 16.65
N GLN A 124 -18.94 -12.46 16.56
CA GLN A 124 -19.01 -13.79 17.15
C GLN A 124 -18.08 -14.75 16.44
#